data_AF-A0A518D3E4-F1
#
_entry.id   AF-A0A518D3E4-F1
#
_cell.length_a   1.000
_cell.length_b   1.000
_cell.length_c   1.000
_cell.angle_alpha   90.00
_cell.angle_beta   90.00
_cell.angle_gamma   90.00
#
_symmetry.space_group_name_H-M   'P 1'
#
loop_
_entity.id
_entity.type
_entity.pdbx_description
1 polymer ?
#
loop_
_entity_poly.entity_id
_entity_poly.type
_entity_poly.pdbx_seq_one_letter_code
_entity_poly.pdbx_strand_id
1 'polypeptide(L)'
;MTLLTLLVAIGTLVPTADLSISAPVAPPLVAQERDDAVASAAQDLIAEFDAALAAYDARYAAADREARKELRDEHPAALFWQRFDDLAGRGSWRAVLWQVEHVRHGGLKSKERRAFAKSAFEGLRQTQVREPAFEHVLNAAREHRRSIGDELYVRMLTDAVQWNPTERVKACALFNHGLVLVEEGGDSLRRGLTMLDDCAERFGNLEYGRRAKEEAFATRNLRIGGTAPDFAIQTFEGETFRLSDHRGKVVVLDFFGFW
;
A
#
# COMPACT_ATOMS: atom_id res chain seq x y z
N MET A 1 56.01 -49.20 -31.31
CA MET A 1 55.43 -48.19 -32.22
C MET A 1 54.06 -47.81 -31.67
N THR A 2 53.97 -46.77 -30.83
CA THR A 2 53.46 -45.42 -31.19
C THR A 2 52.04 -45.48 -31.78
N LEU A 3 51.00 -44.81 -31.29
CA LEU A 3 50.85 -43.58 -30.51
C LEU A 3 49.36 -43.56 -30.07
N LEU A 4 49.03 -43.27 -28.81
CA LEU A 4 47.65 -42.88 -28.45
C LEU A 4 47.69 -41.63 -27.57
N THR A 5 47.28 -40.54 -28.19
CA THR A 5 47.13 -39.20 -27.64
C THR A 5 45.93 -39.18 -26.71
N LEU A 6 46.10 -38.82 -25.43
CA LEU A 6 44.98 -38.49 -24.54
C LEU A 6 45.11 -37.05 -24.07
N LEU A 7 44.07 -36.28 -24.40
CA LEU A 7 43.89 -34.86 -24.09
C LEU A 7 43.85 -34.61 -22.57
N VAL A 8 44.53 -33.53 -22.17
CA VAL A 8 44.47 -32.92 -20.85
C VAL A 8 43.15 -32.15 -20.72
N ALA A 9 42.35 -32.47 -19.70
CA ALA A 9 41.22 -31.65 -19.26
C ALA A 9 41.58 -30.97 -17.93
N ILE A 10 41.84 -29.66 -17.99
CA ILE A 10 42.06 -28.80 -16.82
C ILE A 10 40.67 -28.45 -16.26
N GLY A 11 40.28 -29.10 -15.17
CA GLY A 11 39.10 -28.73 -14.39
C GLY A 11 39.46 -27.64 -13.39
N THR A 12 39.08 -26.39 -13.66
CA THR A 12 39.12 -25.31 -12.67
C THR A 12 37.92 -25.45 -11.73
N LEU A 13 38.19 -25.80 -10.47
CA LEU A 13 37.23 -25.71 -9.36
C LEU A 13 36.94 -24.23 -9.09
N VAL A 14 35.70 -23.79 -9.32
CA VAL A 14 35.17 -22.55 -8.74
C VAL A 14 34.41 -22.95 -7.47
N PRO A 15 34.75 -22.41 -6.28
CA PRO A 15 33.97 -22.67 -5.08
C PRO A 15 32.63 -21.94 -5.18
N THR A 16 31.54 -22.70 -5.21
CA THR A 16 30.20 -22.15 -5.02
C THR A 16 30.06 -21.77 -3.55
N ALA A 17 30.09 -20.47 -3.26
CA ALA A 17 29.66 -19.95 -1.97
C ALA A 17 28.17 -20.30 -1.79
N ASP A 18 27.90 -21.20 -0.85
CA ASP A 18 26.56 -21.57 -0.44
C ASP A 18 25.97 -20.42 0.39
N LEU A 19 25.40 -19.42 -0.31
CA LEU A 19 24.53 -18.42 0.30
C LEU A 19 23.12 -19.00 0.38
N SER A 20 22.95 -19.99 1.26
CA SER A 20 21.65 -20.41 1.75
C SER A 20 21.10 -19.30 2.65
N ILE A 21 20.56 -18.25 2.03
CA ILE A 21 19.71 -17.28 2.71
C ILE A 21 18.39 -18.02 2.95
N SER A 22 18.28 -18.63 4.14
CA SER A 22 16.99 -19.01 4.70
C SER A 22 16.07 -17.81 4.55
N ALA A 23 14.96 -17.97 3.82
CA ALA A 23 13.96 -16.92 3.72
C ALA A 23 13.63 -16.47 5.16
N PRO A 24 13.69 -15.16 5.48
CA PRO A 24 13.38 -14.70 6.81
C PRO A 24 11.95 -15.14 7.10
N VAL A 25 11.83 -16.11 8.01
CA VAL A 25 10.56 -16.44 8.64
C VAL A 25 10.19 -15.18 9.39
N ALA A 26 9.05 -14.58 9.03
CA ALA A 26 8.57 -13.38 9.70
C ALA A 26 8.65 -13.62 11.21
N PRO A 27 9.25 -12.70 11.99
CA PRO A 27 9.44 -12.92 13.41
C PRO A 27 8.11 -13.24 14.10
N PRO A 28 8.11 -14.09 15.15
CA PRO A 28 6.91 -14.39 15.91
C PRO A 28 6.34 -13.09 16.49
N LEU A 29 5.17 -12.68 15.99
CA LEU A 29 4.58 -11.38 16.30
C LEU A 29 4.00 -11.37 17.72
N VAL A 30 4.66 -10.63 18.62
CA VAL A 30 4.19 -10.37 19.98
C VAL A 30 3.21 -9.19 19.98
N ALA A 31 2.20 -9.27 20.86
CA ALA A 31 1.12 -8.32 21.01
C ALA A 31 1.60 -6.90 21.33
N GLN A 32 0.99 -5.92 20.63
CA GLN A 32 0.94 -4.49 20.93
C GLN A 32 2.30 -3.78 21.06
N GLU A 33 2.50 -2.73 20.27
CA GLU A 33 3.59 -1.75 20.48
C GLU A 33 3.20 -0.85 21.68
N ARG A 34 3.13 -1.46 22.87
CA ARG A 34 2.80 -0.83 24.17
C ARG A 34 4.04 -0.40 24.95
N ASP A 35 5.21 -0.90 24.56
CA ASP A 35 6.46 -0.39 25.08
C ASP A 35 6.77 0.91 24.34
N ASP A 36 6.53 2.05 25.01
CA ASP A 36 6.82 3.38 24.48
C ASP A 36 8.26 3.48 23.96
N ALA A 37 9.20 2.71 24.50
CA ALA A 37 10.56 2.66 24.02
C ALA A 37 10.70 1.96 22.66
N VAL A 38 9.95 0.89 22.39
CA VAL A 38 9.93 0.23 21.07
C VAL A 38 9.25 1.14 20.05
N ALA A 39 8.14 1.78 20.43
CA ALA A 39 7.43 2.73 19.58
C ALA A 39 8.32 3.91 19.17
N SER A 40 8.98 4.54 20.15
CA SER A 40 9.90 5.65 19.92
C SER A 40 11.07 5.19 19.06
N ALA A 41 11.70 4.06 19.37
CA ALA A 41 12.84 3.56 18.60
C ALA A 41 12.48 3.28 17.13
N ALA A 42 11.29 2.75 16.85
CA ALA A 42 10.82 2.55 15.48
C ALA A 42 10.59 3.88 14.76
N GLN A 43 9.99 4.86 15.42
CA GLN A 43 9.77 6.18 14.85
C GLN A 43 11.08 6.93 14.59
N ASP A 44 12.03 6.88 15.51
CA ASP A 44 13.37 7.47 15.37
C ASP A 44 14.13 6.81 14.22
N LEU A 45 14.03 5.48 14.09
CA LEU A 45 14.66 4.75 13.00
C LEU A 45 14.05 5.08 11.63
N ILE A 46 12.74 5.29 11.56
CA ILE A 46 12.06 5.77 10.34
C ILE A 46 12.59 7.15 9.96
N ALA A 47 12.68 8.09 10.92
CA ALA A 47 13.21 9.43 10.65
C ALA A 47 14.67 9.41 10.18
N GLU A 48 15.50 8.55 10.78
CA GLU A 48 16.89 8.34 10.35
C GLU A 48 16.96 7.76 8.93
N PHE A 49 16.11 6.78 8.62
CA PHE A 49 15.99 6.21 7.28
C PHE A 49 15.54 7.26 6.25
N ASP A 50 14.53 8.07 6.56
CA ASP A 50 14.01 9.11 5.67
C ASP A 50 15.09 10.16 5.35
N ALA A 51 15.90 10.54 6.33
CA ALA A 51 17.05 11.42 6.12
C ALA A 51 18.10 10.78 5.18
N ALA A 52 18.41 9.49 5.39
CA ALA A 52 19.33 8.75 4.53
C ALA A 52 18.77 8.59 3.10
N LEU A 53 17.46 8.35 2.96
CA LEU A 53 16.77 8.24 1.68
C LEU A 53 16.77 9.58 0.93
N ALA A 54 16.51 10.70 1.62
CA ALA A 54 16.58 12.02 1.02
C ALA A 54 17.99 12.35 0.49
N ALA A 55 19.03 12.01 1.25
CA ALA A 55 20.42 12.18 0.81
C ALA A 55 20.74 11.29 -0.41
N TYR A 56 20.25 10.05 -0.41
CA TYR A 56 20.37 9.13 -1.53
C TYR A 56 19.64 9.66 -2.78
N ASP A 57 18.40 10.12 -2.65
CA ASP A 57 17.59 10.63 -3.77
C ASP A 57 18.21 11.89 -4.38
N ALA A 58 18.80 12.77 -3.57
CA ALA A 58 19.54 13.93 -4.06
C ALA A 58 20.77 13.51 -4.91
N ARG A 59 21.55 12.52 -4.45
CA ARG A 59 22.66 11.94 -5.23
C ARG A 59 22.15 11.28 -6.51
N TYR A 60 21.07 10.51 -6.42
CA TYR A 60 20.49 9.80 -7.56
C TYR A 60 19.96 10.76 -8.62
N ALA A 61 19.31 11.84 -8.21
CA ALA A 61 18.79 12.88 -9.11
C ALA A 61 19.93 13.58 -9.87
N ALA A 62 21.02 13.92 -9.19
CA ALA A 62 22.19 14.58 -9.78
C ALA A 62 23.08 13.66 -10.64
N ALA A 63 23.01 12.35 -10.42
CA ALA A 63 23.81 11.36 -11.14
C ALA A 63 23.38 11.16 -12.60
N ASP A 64 24.35 10.86 -13.46
CA ASP A 64 24.10 10.41 -14.83
C ASP A 64 23.59 8.96 -14.88
N ARG A 65 23.37 8.44 -16.09
CA ARG A 65 22.80 7.10 -16.28
C ARG A 65 23.67 5.98 -15.69
N GLU A 66 24.99 6.06 -15.85
CA GLU A 66 25.90 5.00 -15.39
C GLU A 66 26.08 5.07 -13.87
N ALA A 67 26.27 6.28 -13.32
CA ALA A 67 26.34 6.48 -11.88
C ALA A 67 25.03 6.08 -11.17
N ARG A 68 23.85 6.29 -11.78
CA ARG A 68 22.57 5.81 -11.25
C ARG A 68 22.48 4.28 -11.18
N LYS A 69 23.21 3.56 -12.03
CA LYS A 69 23.21 2.08 -12.00
C LYS A 69 23.96 1.58 -10.76
N GLU A 70 25.11 2.18 -10.47
CA GLU A 70 25.92 1.88 -9.28
C GLU A 70 25.16 2.27 -8.00
N LEU A 71 24.55 3.46 -7.98
CA LEU A 71 23.77 3.92 -6.82
C LEU A 71 22.61 2.99 -6.46
N ARG A 72 21.99 2.28 -7.41
CA ARG A 72 20.86 1.37 -7.10
C ARG A 72 21.24 0.31 -6.07
N ASP A 73 22.49 -0.13 -6.07
CA ASP A 73 22.99 -1.15 -5.15
C ASP A 73 23.32 -0.55 -3.75
N GLU A 74 23.42 0.78 -3.65
CA GLU A 74 23.64 1.54 -2.42
C GLU A 74 22.34 2.04 -1.75
N HIS A 75 21.17 1.55 -2.16
CA HIS A 75 19.91 2.04 -1.62
C HIS A 75 19.87 1.89 -0.07
N PRO A 76 19.56 2.96 0.70
CA PRO A 76 19.70 2.95 2.16
C PRO A 76 18.95 1.82 2.86
N ALA A 77 17.79 1.40 2.34
CA ALA A 77 16.99 0.33 2.94
C ALA A 77 17.78 -0.96 3.25
N ALA A 78 18.80 -1.32 2.46
CA ALA A 78 19.64 -2.48 2.74
C ALA A 78 20.42 -2.34 4.06
N LEU A 79 20.89 -1.12 4.38
CA LEU A 79 21.63 -0.80 5.61
C LEU A 79 20.71 -0.79 6.85
N PHE A 80 19.45 -0.40 6.66
CA PHE A 80 18.48 -0.26 7.76
C PHE A 80 17.73 -1.57 8.04
N TRP A 81 17.75 -2.53 7.11
CA TRP A 81 16.93 -3.75 7.18
C TRP A 81 17.06 -4.50 8.51
N GLN A 82 18.29 -4.78 8.96
CA GLN A 82 18.51 -5.55 10.18
C GLN A 82 18.03 -4.82 11.45
N ARG A 83 18.07 -3.49 11.46
CA ARG A 83 17.61 -2.67 12.59
C ARG A 83 16.08 -2.69 12.68
N PHE A 84 15.41 -2.63 11.53
CA PHE A 84 13.97 -2.83 11.47
C PHE A 84 13.56 -4.27 11.78
N ASP A 85 14.38 -5.26 11.41
CA ASP A 85 14.15 -6.66 11.74
C ASP A 85 14.18 -6.91 13.26
N ASP A 86 15.14 -6.31 13.98
CA ASP A 86 15.19 -6.35 15.44
C ASP A 86 13.92 -5.74 16.08
N LEU A 87 13.51 -4.56 15.62
CA LEU A 87 12.32 -3.90 16.14
C LEU A 87 11.03 -4.66 15.80
N ALA A 88 10.94 -5.25 14.61
CA ALA A 88 9.83 -6.13 14.24
C ALA A 88 9.79 -7.37 15.14
N GLY A 89 10.95 -7.97 15.44
CA GLY A 89 11.09 -9.07 16.39
C GLY A 89 10.68 -8.72 17.81
N ARG A 90 10.76 -7.44 18.18
CA ARG A 90 10.29 -6.89 19.46
C ARG A 90 8.83 -6.43 19.44
N GLY A 91 8.10 -6.66 18.35
CA GLY A 91 6.67 -6.38 18.23
C GLY A 91 6.31 -5.01 17.64
N SER A 92 7.26 -4.29 17.03
CA SER A 92 6.95 -3.02 16.35
C SER A 92 6.18 -3.27 15.05
N TRP A 93 4.89 -2.92 15.03
CA TRP A 93 4.08 -2.99 13.80
C TRP A 93 4.58 -1.98 12.75
N ARG A 94 5.15 -0.85 13.17
CA ARG A 94 5.74 0.16 12.28
C ARG A 94 6.94 -0.41 11.54
N ALA A 95 7.81 -1.13 12.26
CA ALA A 95 8.94 -1.80 11.63
C ALA A 95 8.50 -2.87 10.63
N VAL A 96 7.46 -3.64 10.95
CA VAL A 96 6.88 -4.63 10.02
C VAL A 96 6.33 -3.95 8.76
N LEU A 97 5.59 -2.84 8.89
CA LEU A 97 5.09 -2.09 7.72
C LEU A 97 6.25 -1.52 6.88
N TRP A 98 7.25 -0.93 7.54
CA TRP A 98 8.45 -0.43 6.86
C TRP A 98 9.13 -1.55 6.04
N GLN A 99 9.27 -2.75 6.62
CA GLN A 99 9.85 -3.89 5.92
C GLN A 99 9.03 -4.31 4.70
N VAL A 100 7.70 -4.25 4.77
CA VAL A 100 6.81 -4.56 3.63
C VAL A 100 6.97 -3.53 2.51
N GLU A 101 7.00 -2.25 2.83
CA GLU A 101 7.18 -1.15 1.87
C GLU A 101 8.55 -1.24 1.17
N HIS A 102 9.58 -1.62 1.92
CA HIS A 102 10.97 -1.65 1.45
C HIS A 102 11.46 -3.05 1.06
N VAL A 103 10.56 -4.04 1.01
CA VAL A 103 10.88 -5.46 0.78
C VAL A 103 11.64 -5.72 -0.53
N ARG A 104 11.51 -4.82 -1.51
CA ARG A 104 12.27 -4.89 -2.78
C ARG A 104 13.77 -4.73 -2.61
N HIS A 105 14.19 -4.08 -1.53
CA HIS A 105 15.57 -3.75 -1.19
C HIS A 105 16.14 -4.62 -0.07
N GLY A 106 15.32 -5.47 0.55
CA GLY A 106 15.72 -6.43 1.58
C GLY A 106 16.31 -7.74 1.05
N GLY A 107 16.78 -7.77 -0.21
CA GLY A 107 17.40 -8.96 -0.82
C GLY A 107 16.45 -10.09 -1.22
N LEU A 108 15.13 -9.92 -1.09
CA LEU A 108 14.13 -10.95 -1.40
C LEU A 108 13.74 -10.99 -2.88
N LYS A 109 13.60 -12.20 -3.44
CA LYS A 109 13.10 -12.41 -4.81
C LYS A 109 11.60 -12.12 -4.88
N SER A 110 11.10 -11.78 -6.07
CA SER A 110 9.70 -11.36 -6.27
C SER A 110 8.63 -12.29 -5.66
N LYS A 111 8.80 -13.62 -5.73
CA LYS A 111 7.85 -14.58 -5.12
C LYS A 111 7.93 -14.57 -3.59
N GLU A 112 9.13 -14.45 -3.04
CA GLU A 112 9.38 -14.36 -1.59
C GLU A 112 8.80 -13.05 -1.04
N ARG A 113 8.90 -11.94 -1.78
CA ARG A 113 8.32 -10.64 -1.39
C ARG A 113 6.81 -10.71 -1.19
N ARG A 114 6.09 -11.41 -2.08
CA ARG A 114 4.63 -11.61 -1.94
C ARG A 114 4.28 -12.47 -0.73
N ALA A 115 5.01 -13.57 -0.54
CA ALA A 115 4.83 -14.44 0.63
C ALA A 115 5.12 -13.69 1.94
N PHE A 116 6.19 -12.90 1.97
CA PHE A 116 6.57 -12.04 3.08
C PHE A 116 5.46 -11.03 3.41
N ALA A 117 5.00 -10.25 2.42
CA ALA A 117 3.93 -9.28 2.63
C ALA A 117 2.65 -9.94 3.15
N LYS A 118 2.25 -11.08 2.58
CA LYS A 118 1.06 -11.82 3.06
C LYS A 118 1.22 -12.27 4.50
N SER A 119 2.38 -12.81 4.88
CA SER A 119 2.67 -13.23 6.24
C SER A 119 2.69 -12.05 7.21
N ALA A 120 3.31 -10.94 6.82
CA ALA A 120 3.40 -9.72 7.62
C ALA A 120 2.00 -9.16 7.92
N PHE A 121 1.15 -9.01 6.91
CA PHE A 121 -0.21 -8.50 7.12
C PHE A 121 -1.12 -9.47 7.89
N GLU A 122 -0.94 -10.79 7.74
CA GLU A 122 -1.64 -11.76 8.58
C GLU A 122 -1.22 -11.62 10.05
N GLY A 123 0.07 -11.43 10.31
CA GLY A 123 0.60 -11.13 11.64
C GLY A 123 0.05 -9.84 12.25
N LEU A 124 0.05 -8.77 11.45
CA LEU A 124 -0.50 -7.47 11.86
C LEU A 124 -2.01 -7.56 12.11
N ARG A 125 -2.77 -8.32 11.32
CA ARG A 125 -4.19 -8.57 11.56
C ARG A 125 -4.40 -9.22 12.94
N GLN A 126 -3.61 -10.23 13.28
CA GLN A 126 -3.77 -10.95 14.54
C GLN A 126 -3.43 -10.09 15.76
N THR A 127 -2.44 -9.20 15.65
CA THR A 127 -1.92 -8.42 16.78
C THR A 127 -2.51 -7.02 16.89
N GLN A 128 -2.87 -6.38 15.78
CA GLN A 128 -3.25 -4.97 15.74
C GLN A 128 -4.74 -4.73 15.51
N VAL A 129 -5.57 -5.74 15.21
CA VAL A 129 -6.98 -5.54 14.84
C VAL A 129 -7.80 -4.73 15.86
N ARG A 130 -7.42 -4.73 17.14
CA ARG A 130 -8.10 -3.97 18.20
C ARG A 130 -7.47 -2.61 18.50
N GLU A 131 -6.37 -2.28 17.84
CA GLU A 131 -5.60 -1.06 18.09
C GLU A 131 -6.05 0.08 17.17
N PRO A 132 -6.01 1.34 17.63
CA PRO A 132 -6.24 2.50 16.75
C PRO A 132 -5.28 2.53 15.55
N ALA A 133 -4.04 2.07 15.76
CA ALA A 133 -3.01 1.97 14.73
C ALA A 133 -3.40 1.07 13.55
N PHE A 134 -4.42 0.22 13.69
CA PHE A 134 -4.86 -0.65 12.60
C PHE A 134 -5.34 0.10 11.36
N GLU A 135 -5.75 1.36 11.48
CA GLU A 135 -6.03 2.21 10.33
C GLU A 135 -4.82 2.29 9.37
N HIS A 136 -3.61 2.49 9.90
CA HIS A 136 -2.38 2.51 9.09
C HIS A 136 -2.14 1.16 8.42
N VAL A 137 -2.37 0.07 9.15
CA VAL A 137 -2.24 -1.29 8.60
C VAL A 137 -3.23 -1.52 7.47
N LEU A 138 -4.49 -1.10 7.60
CA LEU A 138 -5.51 -1.23 6.55
C LEU A 138 -5.17 -0.41 5.30
N ASN A 139 -4.66 0.82 5.48
CA ASN A 139 -4.24 1.67 4.38
C ASN A 139 -3.03 1.06 3.64
N ALA A 140 -2.01 0.59 4.35
CA ALA A 140 -0.88 -0.10 3.74
C ALA A 140 -1.33 -1.40 3.03
N ALA A 141 -2.20 -2.20 3.65
CA ALA A 141 -2.71 -3.43 3.05
C ALA A 141 -3.44 -3.19 1.72
N ARG A 142 -4.13 -2.04 1.58
CA ARG A 142 -4.78 -1.62 0.34
C ARG A 142 -3.77 -1.44 -0.80
N GLU A 143 -2.66 -0.76 -0.53
CA GLU A 143 -1.60 -0.54 -1.52
C GLU A 143 -0.93 -1.85 -1.93
N HIS A 144 -0.88 -2.81 -1.00
CA HIS A 144 -0.33 -4.14 -1.21
C HIS A 144 -1.35 -5.21 -1.63
N ARG A 145 -2.59 -4.84 -1.96
CA ARG A 145 -3.70 -5.78 -2.24
C ARG A 145 -3.35 -6.84 -3.30
N ARG A 146 -2.63 -6.44 -4.37
CA ARG A 146 -2.15 -7.36 -5.42
C ARG A 146 -1.15 -8.41 -4.92
N SER A 147 -0.40 -8.11 -3.86
CA SER A 147 0.59 -9.01 -3.28
C SER A 147 0.00 -9.96 -2.25
N ILE A 148 -0.95 -9.47 -1.45
CA ILE A 148 -1.55 -10.22 -0.34
C ILE A 148 -2.82 -10.98 -0.72
N GLY A 149 -3.53 -10.51 -1.76
CA GLY A 149 -4.80 -11.05 -2.25
C GLY A 149 -6.02 -10.43 -1.56
N ASP A 150 -7.11 -10.29 -2.32
CA ASP A 150 -8.36 -9.69 -1.85
C ASP A 150 -8.96 -10.47 -0.67
N GLU A 151 -8.80 -11.79 -0.63
CA GLU A 151 -9.31 -12.63 0.46
C GLU A 151 -8.73 -12.23 1.83
N LEU A 152 -7.42 -11.96 1.91
CA LEU A 152 -6.80 -11.52 3.17
C LEU A 152 -7.26 -10.09 3.49
N TYR A 153 -7.24 -9.19 2.49
CA TYR A 153 -7.62 -7.80 2.69
C TYR A 153 -9.07 -7.66 3.19
N VAL A 154 -10.03 -8.33 2.55
CA VAL A 154 -11.45 -8.34 2.96
C VAL A 154 -11.63 -8.93 4.36
N ARG A 155 -10.85 -9.94 4.74
CA ARG A 155 -10.86 -10.49 6.10
C ARG A 155 -10.39 -9.45 7.13
N MET A 156 -9.30 -8.74 6.86
CA MET A 156 -8.81 -7.65 7.72
C MET A 156 -9.86 -6.54 7.88
N LEU A 157 -10.53 -6.15 6.78
CA LEU A 157 -11.59 -5.15 6.82
C LEU A 157 -12.79 -5.63 7.66
N THR A 158 -13.22 -6.88 7.46
CA THR A 158 -14.33 -7.48 8.21
C THR A 158 -14.00 -7.54 9.71
N ASP A 159 -12.79 -7.98 10.04
CA ASP A 159 -12.33 -8.07 11.43
C ASP A 159 -12.22 -6.68 12.08
N ALA A 160 -11.78 -5.66 11.35
CA ALA A 160 -11.73 -4.28 11.86
C ALA A 160 -13.13 -3.75 12.21
N VAL A 161 -14.12 -3.98 11.34
CA VAL A 161 -15.52 -3.58 11.61
C VAL A 161 -16.07 -4.31 12.84
N GLN A 162 -15.77 -5.60 12.96
CA GLN A 162 -16.29 -6.44 14.03
C GLN A 162 -15.63 -6.18 15.38
N TRP A 163 -14.31 -6.02 15.41
CA TRP A 163 -13.52 -6.13 16.64
C TRP A 163 -12.78 -4.87 17.07
N ASN A 164 -12.53 -3.91 16.17
CA ASN A 164 -11.82 -2.69 16.57
C ASN A 164 -12.77 -1.79 17.38
N PRO A 165 -12.35 -1.20 18.50
CA PRO A 165 -13.21 -0.30 19.29
C PRO A 165 -13.34 1.11 18.68
N THR A 166 -12.44 1.51 17.79
CA THR A 166 -12.34 2.89 17.31
C THR A 166 -13.27 3.12 16.11
N GLU A 167 -14.16 4.11 16.22
CA GLU A 167 -15.08 4.47 15.13
C GLU A 167 -14.36 4.82 13.82
N ARG A 168 -13.25 5.55 13.91
CA ARG A 168 -12.43 5.91 12.74
C ARG A 168 -11.90 4.67 12.00
N VAL A 169 -11.44 3.65 12.72
CA VAL A 169 -10.97 2.39 12.11
C VAL A 169 -12.13 1.62 11.48
N LYS A 170 -13.30 1.55 12.15
CA LYS A 170 -14.49 0.92 11.58
C LYS A 170 -14.96 1.63 10.31
N ALA A 171 -14.95 2.96 10.31
CA ALA A 171 -15.30 3.77 9.15
C ALA A 171 -14.33 3.54 7.99
N CYS A 172 -13.01 3.54 8.26
CA CYS A 172 -11.98 3.17 7.29
C CYS A 172 -12.25 1.79 6.66
N ALA A 173 -12.56 0.80 7.51
CA ALA A 173 -12.78 -0.57 7.07
C ALA A 173 -14.05 -0.72 6.22
N LEU A 174 -15.18 -0.14 6.65
CA LEU A 174 -16.43 -0.15 5.87
C LEU A 174 -16.27 0.57 4.53
N PHE A 175 -15.64 1.75 4.53
CA PHE A 175 -15.38 2.52 3.32
C PHE A 175 -14.57 1.70 2.31
N ASN A 176 -13.41 1.19 2.73
CA ASN A 176 -12.54 0.42 1.84
C ASN A 176 -13.20 -0.90 1.39
N HIS A 177 -14.00 -1.57 2.23
CA HIS A 177 -14.73 -2.78 1.82
C HIS A 177 -15.80 -2.44 0.76
N GLY A 178 -16.54 -1.34 0.95
CA GLY A 178 -17.46 -0.82 -0.05
C GLY A 178 -16.77 -0.59 -1.39
N LEU A 179 -15.58 0.03 -1.38
CA LEU A 179 -14.78 0.24 -2.59
C LEU A 179 -14.38 -1.06 -3.30
N VAL A 180 -13.94 -2.08 -2.56
CA VAL A 180 -13.59 -3.38 -3.17
C VAL A 180 -14.78 -3.98 -3.93
N LEU A 181 -15.97 -3.94 -3.34
CA LEU A 181 -17.19 -4.47 -3.96
C LEU A 181 -17.68 -3.63 -5.15
N VAL A 182 -17.48 -2.30 -5.09
CA VAL A 182 -17.77 -1.41 -6.24
C VAL A 182 -16.81 -1.70 -7.40
N GLU A 183 -15.52 -1.87 -7.12
CA GLU A 183 -14.50 -2.22 -8.12
C GLU A 183 -14.78 -3.59 -8.77
N GLU A 184 -15.21 -4.57 -7.98
CA GLU A 184 -15.61 -5.89 -8.49
C GLU A 184 -16.80 -5.80 -9.48
N GLY A 185 -17.71 -4.85 -9.25
CA GLY A 185 -18.85 -4.61 -10.13
C GLY A 185 -19.90 -5.73 -10.10
N GLY A 186 -20.64 -5.89 -11.21
CA GLY A 186 -21.64 -6.94 -11.36
C GLY A 186 -22.65 -7.00 -10.21
N ASP A 187 -22.86 -8.20 -9.66
CA ASP A 187 -23.76 -8.45 -8.53
C ASP A 187 -23.25 -7.83 -7.21
N SER A 188 -21.94 -7.58 -7.10
CA SER A 188 -21.29 -7.01 -5.91
C SER A 188 -21.48 -5.49 -5.81
N LEU A 189 -21.71 -4.80 -6.94
CA LEU A 189 -21.89 -3.33 -6.97
C LEU A 189 -22.95 -2.83 -5.98
N ARG A 190 -24.13 -3.46 -5.96
CA ARG A 190 -25.22 -3.07 -5.06
C ARG A 190 -24.81 -3.20 -3.59
N ARG A 191 -24.09 -4.26 -3.25
CA ARG A 191 -23.59 -4.49 -1.88
C ARG A 191 -22.55 -3.43 -1.50
N GLY A 192 -21.64 -3.10 -2.42
CA GLY A 192 -20.66 -2.05 -2.23
C GLY A 192 -21.31 -0.69 -1.95
N LEU A 193 -22.29 -0.30 -2.77
CA LEU A 193 -23.07 0.93 -2.60
C LEU A 193 -23.83 0.96 -1.26
N THR A 194 -24.46 -0.14 -0.85
CA THR A 194 -25.10 -0.24 0.47
C THR A 194 -24.09 -0.05 1.61
N MET A 195 -22.90 -0.60 1.47
CA MET A 195 -21.85 -0.48 2.49
C MET A 195 -21.28 0.94 2.58
N LEU A 196 -21.16 1.64 1.44
CA LEU A 196 -20.78 3.06 1.41
C LEU A 196 -21.88 3.94 2.03
N ASP A 197 -23.16 3.66 1.77
CA ASP A 197 -24.27 4.38 2.40
C ASP A 197 -24.27 4.17 3.92
N ASP A 198 -24.10 2.93 4.40
CA ASP A 198 -24.00 2.62 5.84
C ASP A 198 -22.82 3.35 6.50
N CYS A 199 -21.67 3.41 5.82
CA CYS A 199 -20.52 4.16 6.30
C CYS A 199 -20.82 5.66 6.39
N ALA A 200 -21.47 6.24 5.38
CA ALA A 200 -21.85 7.65 5.35
C ALA A 200 -22.88 8.01 6.42
N GLU A 201 -23.87 7.16 6.65
CA GLU A 201 -24.91 7.37 7.65
C GLU A 201 -24.34 7.30 9.07
N ARG A 202 -23.55 6.26 9.36
CA ARG A 202 -23.04 6.01 10.71
C ARG A 202 -21.84 6.88 11.09
N PHE A 203 -21.01 7.26 10.11
CA PHE A 203 -19.74 7.95 10.35
C PHE A 203 -19.61 9.25 9.57
N GLY A 204 -20.71 9.90 9.18
CA GLY A 204 -20.71 11.09 8.33
C GLY A 204 -19.98 12.31 8.92
N ASN A 205 -19.74 12.35 10.23
CA ASN A 205 -18.90 13.34 10.90
C ASN A 205 -17.38 13.05 10.76
N LEU A 206 -17.00 11.83 10.41
CA LEU A 206 -15.63 11.42 10.17
C LEU A 206 -15.25 11.56 8.69
N GLU A 207 -13.94 11.61 8.42
CA GLU A 207 -13.40 11.70 7.06
C GLU A 207 -13.92 10.58 6.15
N TYR A 208 -13.85 9.32 6.60
CA TYR A 208 -14.27 8.17 5.81
C TYR A 208 -15.77 8.15 5.51
N GLY A 209 -16.64 8.61 6.42
CA GLY A 209 -18.08 8.69 6.14
C GLY A 209 -18.41 9.79 5.12
N ARG A 210 -17.72 10.94 5.18
CA ARG A 210 -17.86 11.98 4.13
C ARG A 210 -17.42 11.44 2.77
N ARG A 211 -16.26 10.80 2.71
CA ARG A 211 -15.73 10.18 1.48
C ARG A 211 -16.66 9.07 0.95
N ALA A 212 -17.25 8.27 1.83
CA ALA A 212 -18.20 7.23 1.45
C ALA A 212 -19.45 7.82 0.77
N LYS A 213 -19.96 8.95 1.29
CA LYS A 213 -21.07 9.68 0.68
C LYS A 213 -20.73 10.18 -0.73
N GLU A 214 -19.55 10.80 -0.88
CA GLU A 214 -19.05 11.31 -2.15
C GLU A 214 -18.88 10.18 -3.17
N GLU A 215 -18.27 9.07 -2.76
CA GLU A 215 -18.03 7.91 -3.62
C GLU A 215 -19.33 7.22 -4.04
N ALA A 216 -20.27 7.04 -3.12
CA ALA A 216 -21.57 6.45 -3.43
C ALA A 216 -22.35 7.33 -4.41
N PHE A 217 -22.25 8.66 -4.27
CA PHE A 217 -22.81 9.60 -5.24
C PHE A 217 -22.14 9.49 -6.61
N ALA A 218 -20.80 9.51 -6.65
CA ALA A 218 -20.03 9.40 -7.89
C ALA A 218 -20.33 8.09 -8.63
N THR A 219 -20.33 6.98 -7.91
CA THR A 219 -20.61 5.65 -8.48
C THR A 219 -22.01 5.56 -9.10
N ARG A 220 -23.02 6.20 -8.50
CA ARG A 220 -24.40 6.19 -9.02
C ARG A 220 -24.60 7.14 -10.20
N ASN A 221 -23.98 8.31 -10.15
CA ASN A 221 -24.35 9.45 -11.00
C ASN A 221 -23.28 9.84 -12.02
N LEU A 222 -22.01 9.49 -11.81
CA LEU A 222 -20.86 9.88 -12.64
C LEU A 222 -20.26 8.69 -13.40
N ARG A 223 -21.13 7.84 -13.95
CA ARG A 223 -20.73 6.67 -14.74
C ARG A 223 -20.71 6.95 -16.24
N ILE A 224 -19.80 6.30 -16.95
CA ILE A 224 -19.78 6.31 -18.42
C ILE A 224 -21.13 5.81 -18.95
N GLY A 225 -21.68 6.53 -19.94
CA GLY A 225 -23.02 6.27 -20.49
C GLY A 225 -24.18 6.72 -19.60
N GLY A 226 -23.91 7.26 -18.40
CA GLY A 226 -24.90 7.91 -17.56
C GLY A 226 -25.28 9.31 -18.08
N THR A 227 -26.41 9.83 -17.60
CA THR A 227 -26.75 11.24 -17.82
C THR A 227 -25.90 12.10 -16.88
N ALA A 228 -25.09 13.00 -17.44
CA ALA A 228 -24.32 13.96 -16.65
C ALA A 228 -25.26 14.81 -15.77
N PRO A 229 -24.96 14.98 -14.47
CA PRO A 229 -25.73 15.85 -13.59
C PRO A 229 -25.80 17.28 -14.14
N ASP A 230 -26.99 17.88 -14.07
CA ASP A 230 -27.14 19.28 -14.45
C ASP A 230 -26.45 20.18 -13.43
N PHE A 231 -25.87 21.28 -13.90
CA PHE A 231 -25.22 22.28 -13.06
C PHE A 231 -25.39 23.66 -13.68
N ALA A 232 -25.28 24.69 -12.84
CA ALA A 232 -25.23 26.07 -13.27
C ALA A 232 -24.08 26.80 -12.59
N ILE A 233 -23.30 27.55 -13.37
CA ILE A 233 -22.17 28.36 -12.90
C ILE A 233 -22.20 29.74 -13.55
N GLN A 234 -21.68 30.76 -12.87
CA GLN A 234 -21.38 32.03 -13.54
C GLN A 234 -20.06 31.91 -14.30
N THR A 235 -20.04 32.38 -15.55
CA THR A 235 -18.82 32.52 -16.35
C THR A 235 -18.06 33.77 -15.95
N PHE A 236 -16.84 33.94 -16.47
CA PHE A 236 -16.02 35.13 -16.20
C PHE A 236 -16.64 36.41 -16.76
N GLU A 237 -17.50 36.29 -17.76
CA GLU A 237 -18.25 37.38 -18.39
C GLU A 237 -19.54 37.72 -17.62
N GLY A 238 -19.84 37.00 -16.53
CA GLY A 238 -21.03 37.21 -15.70
C GLY A 238 -22.29 36.53 -16.22
N GLU A 239 -22.20 35.77 -17.32
CA GLU A 239 -23.32 34.97 -17.85
C GLU A 239 -23.53 33.72 -17.00
N THR A 240 -24.78 33.21 -16.95
CA THR A 240 -25.05 31.93 -16.32
C THR A 240 -24.93 30.82 -17.36
N PHE A 241 -23.92 29.96 -17.22
CA PHE A 241 -23.85 28.71 -17.96
C PHE A 241 -24.68 27.66 -17.23
N ARG A 242 -25.55 26.93 -17.95
CA ARG A 242 -26.25 25.75 -17.45
C ARG A 242 -26.10 24.58 -18.42
N LEU A 243 -25.72 23.40 -17.94
CA LEU A 243 -25.46 22.26 -18.81
C LEU A 243 -26.69 21.85 -19.64
N SER A 244 -27.88 21.88 -19.05
CA SER A 244 -29.13 21.55 -19.73
C SER A 244 -29.50 22.49 -20.88
N ASP A 245 -28.96 23.71 -20.94
CA ASP A 245 -29.19 24.65 -22.06
C ASP A 245 -28.45 24.22 -23.35
N HIS A 246 -27.52 23.25 -23.25
CA HIS A 246 -26.73 22.74 -24.37
C HIS A 246 -27.18 21.36 -24.88
N ARG A 247 -28.43 20.94 -24.58
CA ARG A 247 -29.00 19.70 -25.12
C ARG A 247 -28.94 19.67 -26.65
N GLY A 248 -28.61 18.50 -27.20
CA GLY A 248 -28.42 18.32 -28.65
C GLY A 248 -27.03 18.70 -29.18
N LYS A 249 -26.13 19.19 -28.32
CA LYS A 249 -24.72 19.46 -28.65
C LYS A 249 -23.81 18.45 -27.95
N VAL A 250 -22.63 18.23 -28.53
CA VAL A 250 -21.52 17.59 -27.83
C VAL A 250 -20.89 18.63 -26.91
N VAL A 251 -20.81 18.32 -25.62
CA VAL A 251 -20.22 19.19 -24.60
C VAL A 251 -18.99 18.49 -24.03
N VAL A 252 -17.86 19.21 -24.01
CA VAL A 252 -16.65 18.79 -23.31
C VAL A 252 -16.51 19.67 -22.09
N LEU A 253 -16.40 19.06 -20.91
CA LEU A 253 -16.15 19.76 -19.65
C LEU A 253 -14.69 19.54 -19.25
N ASP A 254 -13.95 20.63 -19.10
CA ASP A 254 -12.55 20.61 -18.69
C ASP A 254 -12.39 21.24 -17.31
N PHE A 255 -11.82 20.48 -16.38
CA PHE A 255 -11.55 20.92 -15.01
C PHE A 255 -10.07 21.27 -14.88
N PHE A 256 -9.74 22.57 -14.92
CA PHE A 256 -8.37 23.07 -14.88
C PHE A 256 -8.20 24.18 -13.83
N GLY A 257 -6.94 24.52 -13.52
CA GLY A 257 -6.58 25.60 -12.60
C GLY A 257 -5.24 26.24 -12.98
N PHE A 258 -5.03 27.49 -12.57
CA PHE A 258 -3.75 28.19 -12.69
C PHE A 258 -3.11 28.17 -11.29
N TRP A 259 -2.05 27.38 -11.12
CA TRP A 259 -1.31 27.27 -9.87
C TRP A 259 0.11 27.80 -10.03
#